data_AF-N4XWJ0-F1
#
_entry.id   AF-N4XWJ0-F1
#
_cell.length_a   1.000
_cell.length_b   1.000
_cell.length_c   1.000
_cell.angle_alpha   90.00
_cell.angle_beta   90.00
_cell.angle_gamma   90.00
#
_symmetry.space_group_name_H-M   'P 1'
#
loop_
_entity.id
_entity.type
_entity.pdbx_description
1 polymer ?
#
loop_
_entity_poly.entity_id
_entity_poly.type
_entity_poly.pdbx_seq_one_letter_code
_entity_poly.pdbx_strand_id
1 'polypeptide(L)'
;MPALTAAYASPTSPSHSFSSDLPALAAPPSTADRVAYLAALASALKSMQKDVNDFLTQKMADDKAADDAKDEETYGEEVVDDD
;
A
#
# COMPACT_ATOMS: atom_id res chain seq x y z
N MET A 1 0.63 -3.58 22.00
CA MET A 1 0.12 -2.20 21.82
C MET A 1 -0.90 -2.24 20.68
N PRO A 2 -1.97 -1.44 20.70
CA PRO A 2 -2.94 -1.42 19.62
C PRO A 2 -2.26 -0.96 18.32
N ALA A 3 -2.69 -1.49 17.18
CA ALA A 3 -2.16 -1.12 15.87
C ALA A 3 -3.26 -1.11 14.82
N LEU A 4 -3.12 -0.23 13.83
CA LEU A 4 -3.89 -0.25 12.60
C LEU A 4 -3.16 -1.14 11.59
N THR A 5 -3.84 -2.14 11.06
CA THR A 5 -3.24 -3.09 10.11
C THR A 5 -4.07 -3.20 8.83
N ALA A 6 -3.38 -3.49 7.73
CA ALA A 6 -4.00 -3.82 6.45
C ALA A 6 -3.19 -4.95 5.79
N ALA A 7 -3.88 -5.83 5.06
CA ALA A 7 -3.26 -6.94 4.36
C ALA A 7 -3.69 -6.94 2.89
N TYR A 8 -2.70 -6.94 2.01
CA TYR A 8 -2.85 -7.14 0.58
C TYR A 8 -2.60 -8.59 0.23
N ALA A 9 -3.48 -9.18 -0.58
CA ALA A 9 -3.33 -10.53 -1.12
C ALA A 9 -3.63 -10.54 -2.62
N SER A 10 -2.84 -11.30 -3.38
CA SER A 10 -3.00 -11.48 -4.82
C SER A 10 -2.85 -12.96 -5.19
N PRO A 11 -3.59 -13.48 -6.18
CA PRO A 11 -3.37 -14.84 -6.70
C PRO A 11 -2.01 -15.02 -7.37
N THR A 12 -1.48 -13.95 -7.95
CA THR A 12 -0.29 -13.97 -8.82
C THR A 12 0.92 -13.30 -8.19
N SER A 13 0.80 -12.76 -6.98
CA SER A 13 1.88 -12.00 -6.35
C SER A 13 1.95 -12.21 -4.85
N PRO A 14 3.12 -11.97 -4.24
CA PRO A 14 3.27 -12.09 -2.79
C PRO A 14 2.31 -11.19 -2.02
N SER A 15 1.80 -11.69 -0.90
CA SER A 15 1.04 -10.88 0.04
C SER A 15 1.92 -9.79 0.66
N HIS A 16 1.31 -8.65 0.97
CA HIS A 16 1.98 -7.56 1.68
C HIS A 16 1.15 -7.14 2.88
N SER A 17 1.79 -6.76 3.98
CA SER A 17 1.11 -6.34 5.20
C SER A 17 1.63 -5.01 5.65
N PHE A 18 0.69 -4.13 5.99
CA PHE A 18 0.97 -2.81 6.51
C PHE A 18 0.56 -2.76 7.98
N SER A 19 1.35 -2.08 8.80
CA SER A 19 1.08 -1.92 10.23
C SER A 19 1.49 -0.53 10.68
N SER A 20 0.65 0.11 11.49
CA SER A 20 0.94 1.37 12.15
C SER A 20 0.55 1.29 13.62
N ASP A 21 1.53 1.50 14.49
CA ASP A 21 1.32 1.45 15.93
C ASP A 21 0.45 2.62 16.40
N LEU A 22 -0.44 2.34 17.35
CA LEU A 22 -1.31 3.32 17.98
C LEU A 22 -0.96 3.46 19.46
N PRO A 23 -1.17 4.66 20.04
CA PRO A 23 -0.92 4.87 21.45
C PRO A 23 -1.80 3.95 22.31
N ALA A 24 -1.23 3.41 23.39
CA ALA A 24 -1.98 2.61 24.34
C ALA A 24 -2.91 3.50 25.17
N LEU A 25 -4.16 3.05 25.37
CA LEU A 25 -5.14 3.73 26.22
C LEU A 25 -5.16 3.09 27.61
N ALA A 26 -5.04 3.91 28.66
CA ALA A 26 -5.30 3.48 30.03
C ALA A 26 -6.81 3.19 30.24
N ALA A 27 -7.13 2.30 31.18
CA ALA A 27 -8.52 1.96 31.52
C ALA A 27 -8.86 2.44 32.94
N PRO A 28 -9.87 3.33 33.13
CA PRO A 28 -10.71 3.97 32.10
C PRO A 28 -9.98 5.14 31.39
N PRO A 29 -10.19 5.33 30.07
CA PRO A 29 -9.49 6.37 29.33
C PRO A 29 -10.09 7.75 29.61
N SER A 30 -9.23 8.73 29.90
CA SER A 30 -9.63 10.13 30.05
C SER A 30 -10.06 10.72 28.69
N THR A 31 -10.76 11.84 28.71
CA THR A 31 -11.13 12.55 27.46
C THR A 31 -9.88 12.94 26.67
N ALA A 32 -8.81 13.35 27.33
CA ALA A 32 -7.54 13.70 26.69
C ALA A 32 -6.92 12.48 25.98
N ASP A 33 -6.90 11.32 26.63
CA ASP A 33 -6.38 10.08 26.03
C ASP A 33 -7.18 9.65 24.80
N ARG A 34 -8.51 9.79 24.85
CA ARG A 34 -9.39 9.49 23.71
C ARG A 34 -9.11 10.42 22.53
N VAL A 35 -8.97 11.72 22.78
CA VAL A 35 -8.65 12.70 21.72
C VAL A 35 -7.29 12.41 21.11
N ALA A 36 -6.26 12.15 21.93
CA ALA A 36 -4.93 11.80 21.46
C ALA A 36 -4.93 10.51 20.62
N TYR A 37 -5.66 9.48 21.07
CA TYR A 37 -5.80 8.23 20.33
C TYR A 37 -6.51 8.42 18.99
N LEU A 38 -7.61 9.17 18.94
CA LEU A 38 -8.32 9.44 17.68
C LEU A 38 -7.48 10.27 16.72
N ALA A 39 -6.72 11.24 17.21
CA ALA A 39 -5.79 12.02 16.39
C ALA A 39 -4.67 11.12 15.80
N ALA A 40 -4.08 10.25 16.62
CA ALA A 40 -3.09 9.28 16.16
C ALA A 40 -3.68 8.30 15.13
N LEU A 41 -4.88 7.77 15.38
CA LEU A 41 -5.58 6.89 14.45
C LEU A 41 -5.88 7.57 13.11
N ALA A 42 -6.37 8.81 13.14
CA ALA A 42 -6.65 9.56 11.92
C ALA A 42 -5.37 9.83 11.10
N SER A 43 -4.26 10.13 11.76
CA SER A 43 -2.97 10.31 11.09
C SER A 43 -2.41 8.99 10.54
N ALA A 44 -2.53 7.91 11.31
CA ALA A 44 -2.11 6.57 10.88
C ALA A 44 -2.91 6.12 9.66
N LEU A 45 -4.23 6.36 9.62
CA LEU A 45 -5.08 6.06 8.48
C LEU A 45 -4.65 6.80 7.19
N LYS A 46 -4.36 8.09 7.28
CA LYS A 46 -3.90 8.88 6.12
C LYS A 46 -2.55 8.39 5.61
N SER A 47 -1.64 8.03 6.52
CA SER A 47 -0.32 7.50 6.16
C SER A 47 -0.46 6.13 5.51
N MET A 48 -1.20 5.22 6.14
CA MET A 48 -1.55 3.90 5.61
C MET A 48 -2.17 3.97 4.22
N GLN A 49 -3.10 4.90 4.00
CA GLN A 49 -3.72 5.11 2.69
C GLN A 49 -2.68 5.49 1.63
N LYS A 50 -1.77 6.41 1.97
CA LYS A 50 -0.68 6.79 1.07
C LYS A 50 0.22 5.58 0.76
N ASP A 51 0.63 4.83 1.78
CA ASP A 51 1.52 3.67 1.61
C ASP A 51 0.88 2.58 0.75
N VAL A 52 -0.41 2.33 0.92
CA VAL A 52 -1.18 1.39 0.09
C VAL A 52 -1.25 1.88 -1.36
N ASN A 53 -1.52 3.17 -1.58
CA ASN A 53 -1.58 3.73 -2.93
C ASN A 53 -0.22 3.63 -3.62
N ASP A 54 0.85 4.03 -2.95
CA ASP A 54 2.21 3.94 -3.50
C ASP A 54 2.58 2.50 -3.84
N PHE A 55 2.27 1.55 -2.94
CA PHE A 55 2.48 0.12 -3.17
C PHE A 55 1.73 -0.38 -4.42
N LEU A 56 0.44 -0.05 -4.55
CA LEU A 56 -0.36 -0.48 -5.70
C LEU A 56 0.09 0.20 -6.99
N THR A 57 0.47 1.48 -6.96
CA THR A 57 0.98 2.20 -8.12
C THR A 57 2.31 1.64 -8.60
N GLN A 58 3.25 1.36 -7.69
CA GLN A 58 4.50 0.71 -8.05
C GLN A 58 4.23 -0.66 -8.68
N LYS A 59 3.34 -1.44 -8.07
CA LYS A 59 2.99 -2.76 -8.58
C LYS A 59 2.39 -2.70 -9.99
N MET A 60 1.49 -1.75 -10.27
CA MET A 60 0.95 -1.58 -11.61
C MET A 60 2.04 -1.25 -12.64
N ALA A 61 3.05 -0.46 -12.26
CA ALA A 61 4.19 -0.18 -13.12
C ALA A 61 5.04 -1.44 -13.38
N ASP A 62 5.31 -2.22 -12.33
CA ASP A 62 6.05 -3.48 -12.42
C ASP A 62 5.30 -4.51 -13.28
N ASP A 63 3.99 -4.66 -13.07
CA ASP A 63 3.14 -5.57 -13.83
C ASP A 63 3.08 -5.16 -15.32
N LYS A 64 3.01 -3.86 -15.61
CA LYS A 64 3.04 -3.36 -16.99
C LYS A 64 4.39 -3.65 -17.67
N ALA A 65 5.50 -3.36 -17.00
CA ALA A 65 6.83 -3.63 -17.54
C ALA A 65 7.06 -5.13 -17.79
N ALA A 66 6.49 -6.00 -16.94
CA ALA A 66 6.55 -7.44 -17.12
C ALA A 66 5.65 -7.96 -18.26
N ASP A 67 4.62 -7.21 -18.65
CA ASP A 67 3.78 -7.54 -19.81
C ASP A 67 4.47 -7.07 -21.10
N ASP A 68 4.94 -5.82 -21.13
CA ASP A 68 5.69 -5.25 -22.26
C ASP A 68 6.91 -6.13 -22.61
N ALA A 69 7.67 -6.61 -21.61
CA ALA A 69 8.81 -7.50 -21.84
C ALA A 69 8.42 -8.88 -22.43
N LYS A 70 7.23 -9.41 -22.08
CA LYS A 70 6.74 -10.67 -22.66
C LYS A 70 6.26 -10.47 -24.09
N ASP A 71 5.64 -9.33 -24.36
CA ASP A 71 5.20 -8.97 -25.71
C ASP A 71 6.42 -8.79 -26.63
N GLU A 72 7.48 -8.11 -26.17
CA GLU A 72 8.77 -8.03 -26.89
C GLU A 72 9.41 -9.41 -27.13
N GLU A 73 9.39 -10.32 -26.15
CA GLU A 73 9.91 -11.69 -26.32
C GLU A 73 9.07 -12.49 -27.34
N THR A 74 7.75 -12.26 -27.38
CA THR A 74 6.82 -13.01 -28.22
C THR A 74 6.76 -12.49 -29.66
N TYR A 75 6.85 -11.17 -29.85
CA TYR A 75 6.63 -10.51 -31.14
C TYR A 75 7.85 -9.75 -31.69
N GLY A 76 8.93 -9.61 -30.90
CA GLY A 76 10.13 -8.83 -31.25
C GLY A 76 9.94 -7.33 -31.05
N GLU A 77 11.02 -6.54 -31.07
CA GLU A 77 10.91 -5.07 -31.00
C GLU A 77 10.04 -4.54 -32.14
N GLU A 78 8.97 -3.85 -31.79
CA GLU A 78 8.11 -3.14 -32.74
C GLU A 78 8.96 -2.11 -33.49
N VAL A 79 9.14 -2.31 -34.80
CA VAL A 79 9.81 -1.33 -35.65
C VAL A 79 8.84 -0.16 -35.79
N VAL A 80 9.11 0.95 -35.11
CA VAL A 80 8.36 2.19 -35.30
C VAL A 80 8.65 2.66 -36.72
N ASP A 81 7.69 2.50 -37.64
CA ASP A 81 7.76 3.10 -38.97
C ASP A 81 7.67 4.63 -38.80
N ASP A 82 8.80 5.33 -38.93
CA ASP A 82 8.85 6.79 -39.09
C ASP A 82 8.33 7.14 -40.50
N ASP A 83 7.15 7.79 -40.61
CA ASP A 83 6.63 8.45 -41.83
C ASP A 83 6.24 9.91 -41.54
#